data_AF-A0A6S7INX7-F1
#
_entry.id   AF-A0A6S7INX7-F1
#
_cell.length_a   1.000
_cell.length_b   1.000
_cell.length_c   1.000
_cell.angle_alpha   90.00
_cell.angle_beta   90.00
_cell.angle_gamma   90.00
#
_symmetry.space_group_name_H-M   'P 1'
#
loop_
_entity.id
_entity.type
_entity.pdbx_description
1 polymer ?
#
loop_
_entity_poly.entity_id
_entity_poly.type
_entity_poly.pdbx_seq_one_letter_code
_entity_poly.pdbx_strand_id
1 'polypeptide(L)'
;MVKLDPVLFSVVHKKGEDNYDSLSWDELFKRIIDRMNPCHVVTFNGQAPITRKGKLELIEVKLEQRMGNKKVTLVHNLEYYGIDPGEFSHKLQLKAASSTSVSQLPGKSNPGQQVLIQGNQILHVARTLQDDYQIAAKYINGLDKLKQSKNKRK
;
A
#
# COMPACT_ATOMS: atom_id res chain seq x y z
N MET A 1 28.98 -10.30 21.34
CA MET A 1 28.39 -9.09 21.96
C MET A 1 29.20 -7.89 21.55
N VAL A 2 28.56 -6.73 21.40
CA VAL A 2 29.16 -5.46 20.98
C VAL A 2 29.21 -4.55 22.18
N LYS A 3 30.41 -4.07 22.54
CA LYS A 3 30.55 -3.03 23.57
C LYS A 3 30.07 -1.69 23.02
N LEU A 4 29.27 -0.95 23.78
CA LEU A 4 28.71 0.32 23.33
C LEU A 4 29.68 1.45 23.67
N ASP A 5 30.08 2.19 22.66
CA ASP A 5 30.74 3.48 22.86
C ASP A 5 29.68 4.56 23.16
N PRO A 6 30.09 5.78 23.58
CA PRO A 6 29.14 6.84 23.90
C PRO A 6 28.19 7.20 22.75
N VAL A 7 28.64 7.07 21.50
CA VAL A 7 27.84 7.38 20.30
C VAL A 7 26.76 6.33 20.11
N LEU A 8 27.11 5.04 20.05
CA LEU A 8 26.14 3.96 19.91
C LEU A 8 25.16 3.93 21.08
N PHE A 9 25.65 4.13 22.30
CA PHE A 9 24.80 4.22 23.48
C PHE A 9 23.72 5.31 23.31
N SER A 10 24.10 6.51 22.86
CA SER A 10 23.15 7.62 22.66
C SER A 10 22.01 7.30 21.66
N VAL A 11 22.28 6.45 20.66
CA VAL A 11 21.31 6.08 19.62
C VAL A 11 20.38 4.96 20.10
N VAL A 12 20.94 3.93 20.74
CA VAL A 12 20.21 2.69 21.06
C VAL A 12 19.58 2.68 22.45
N HIS A 13 19.96 3.64 23.30
CA HIS A 13 19.45 3.77 24.65
C HIS A 13 17.92 3.94 24.66
N LYS A 14 17.24 3.23 25.56
CA LYS A 14 15.81 3.32 25.82
C LYS A 14 15.61 3.85 27.24
N LYS A 15 14.69 4.80 27.38
CA LYS A 15 14.35 5.39 28.69
C LYS A 15 13.87 4.30 29.64
N GLY A 16 14.52 4.17 30.80
CA GLY A 16 14.20 3.17 31.82
C GLY A 16 15.02 1.88 31.77
N GLU A 17 15.99 1.77 30.86
CA GLU A 17 17.01 0.72 30.90
C GLU A 17 18.31 1.31 31.50
N ASP A 18 18.62 0.97 32.75
CA ASP A 18 19.87 1.41 33.40
C ASP A 18 21.00 0.40 33.10
N ASN A 19 22.10 0.92 32.54
CA ASN A 19 23.43 0.29 32.38
C ASN A 19 23.51 -1.09 31.70
N TYR A 20 23.64 -1.09 30.37
CA TYR A 20 24.25 -2.18 29.63
C TYR A 20 25.47 -1.68 28.85
N ASP A 21 26.64 -2.24 29.16
CA ASP A 21 27.89 -1.92 28.45
C ASP A 21 28.01 -2.66 27.11
N SER A 22 27.12 -3.63 26.85
CA SER A 22 27.13 -4.40 25.62
C SER A 22 25.75 -4.91 25.20
N LEU A 23 25.55 -5.09 23.90
CA LEU A 23 24.37 -5.71 23.30
C LEU A 23 24.73 -6.91 22.42
N SER A 24 23.77 -7.78 22.15
CA SER A 24 23.88 -8.73 21.04
C SER A 24 23.84 -7.97 19.71
N TRP A 25 24.42 -8.55 18.64
CA TRP A 25 24.36 -7.96 17.30
C TRP A 25 22.90 -7.78 16.84
N ASP A 26 22.05 -8.77 17.10
CA ASP A 26 20.64 -8.74 16.69
C ASP A 26 19.87 -7.61 17.38
N GLU A 27 20.06 -7.40 18.69
CA GLU A 27 19.44 -6.27 19.39
C GLU A 27 19.98 -4.93 18.91
N LEU A 28 21.29 -4.84 18.68
CA LEU A 28 21.91 -3.61 18.20
C LEU A 28 21.30 -3.18 16.87
N PHE A 29 21.26 -4.09 15.89
CA PHE A 29 20.66 -3.80 14.58
C PHE A 29 19.19 -3.44 14.70
N LYS A 30 18.42 -4.20 15.50
CA LYS A 30 17.00 -3.92 15.70
C LYS A 30 16.78 -2.50 16.25
N ARG A 31 17.50 -2.13 17.31
CA ARG A 31 17.38 -0.80 17.94
C ARG A 31 17.77 0.33 16.99
N ILE A 32 18.83 0.14 16.20
CA ILE A 32 19.26 1.14 15.20
C ILE A 32 18.19 1.30 14.11
N ILE A 33 17.68 0.21 13.56
CA ILE A 33 16.63 0.24 12.52
C ILE A 33 15.35 0.89 13.06
N ASP A 34 14.95 0.57 14.30
CA ASP A 34 13.75 1.14 14.93
C ASP A 34 13.86 2.66 15.18
N ARG A 35 15.08 3.20 15.27
CA ARG A 35 15.35 4.64 15.40
C ARG A 35 15.37 5.38 14.06
N MET A 36 15.53 4.68 12.95
CA MET A 36 15.56 5.28 11.63
C MET A 36 14.15 5.67 11.16
N ASN A 37 14.06 6.76 10.40
CA ASN A 37 12.81 7.12 9.74
C ASN A 37 12.49 6.11 8.62
N PRO A 38 11.29 5.52 8.58
CA PRO A 38 10.90 4.61 7.50
C PRO A 38 11.05 5.30 6.15
N CYS A 39 11.58 4.57 5.17
CA CYS A 39 11.62 4.99 3.78
C CYS A 39 11.53 3.76 2.87
N HIS A 40 11.18 4.00 1.62
CA HIS A 40 11.11 2.96 0.60
C HIS A 40 11.55 3.52 -0.76
N VAL A 41 12.02 2.63 -1.61
CA VAL A 41 12.39 2.93 -2.99
C VAL A 41 11.46 2.16 -3.91
N VAL A 42 10.87 2.86 -4.88
CA VAL A 42 10.03 2.26 -5.92
C VAL A 42 10.71 2.42 -7.26
N THR A 43 10.88 1.32 -7.98
CA THR A 43 11.47 1.30 -9.32
C THR A 43 10.41 0.89 -10.32
N PHE A 44 10.16 1.73 -11.31
CA PHE A 44 9.27 1.44 -12.43
C PHE A 44 10.10 1.02 -13.64
N ASN A 45 9.52 0.21 -14.52
CA ASN A 45 10.21 -0.25 -15.71
C ASN A 45 10.62 0.94 -16.60
N GLY A 46 11.91 1.04 -16.93
CA GLY A 46 12.46 2.14 -17.73
C GLY A 46 12.57 3.49 -17.02
N GLN A 47 12.36 3.57 -15.70
CA GLN A 47 12.48 4.82 -14.93
C GLN A 47 13.54 4.72 -13.83
N ALA A 48 14.08 5.87 -13.43
CA ALA A 48 14.98 5.96 -12.29
C ALA A 48 14.25 5.61 -10.98
N PRO A 49 14.91 4.97 -10.00
CA PRO A 49 14.31 4.66 -8.71
C PRO A 49 13.85 5.92 -7.97
N ILE A 50 12.64 5.88 -7.41
CA ILE A 50 12.04 6.99 -6.66
C ILE A 50 12.07 6.67 -5.17
N THR A 51 12.81 7.47 -4.40
CA THR A 51 12.86 7.36 -2.94
C THR A 51 11.72 8.14 -2.29
N ARG A 52 10.95 7.47 -1.44
CA ARG A 52 9.83 8.06 -0.70
C ARG A 52 10.02 7.86 0.80
N LYS A 53 9.63 8.88 1.58
CA LYS A 53 9.62 8.82 3.04
C LYS A 53 8.35 8.11 3.52
N GLY A 54 8.44 7.47 4.69
CA GLY A 54 7.33 6.74 5.30
C GLY A 54 7.22 5.30 4.82
N LYS A 55 6.21 4.61 5.37
CA LYS A 55 5.86 3.24 4.98
C LYS A 55 5.27 3.25 3.57
N LEU A 56 5.49 2.19 2.82
CA LEU A 56 4.83 1.99 1.53
C LEU A 56 3.32 1.82 1.77
N GLU A 57 2.53 2.70 1.19
CA GLU A 57 1.07 2.60 1.20
C GLU A 57 0.63 1.48 0.25
N LEU A 58 -0.22 0.56 0.73
CA LEU A 58 -0.76 -0.52 -0.10
C LEU A 58 -1.85 0.03 -1.03
N ILE A 59 -1.98 -0.56 -2.23
CA ILE A 59 -3.18 -0.32 -3.05
C ILE A 59 -4.35 -0.91 -2.30
N GLU A 60 -5.39 -0.12 -2.07
CA GLU A 60 -6.56 -0.62 -1.36
C GLU A 60 -7.75 -0.70 -2.31
N VAL A 61 -8.40 -1.86 -2.32
CA VAL A 61 -9.59 -2.14 -3.11
C VAL A 61 -10.78 -2.33 -2.15
N LYS A 62 -11.68 -1.37 -2.15
CA LYS A 62 -12.90 -1.38 -1.33
C LYS A 62 -14.13 -1.67 -2.20
N LEU A 63 -15.12 -2.31 -1.59
CA LEU A 63 -16.44 -2.52 -2.17
C LEU A 63 -17.43 -1.86 -1.23
N GLU A 64 -18.10 -0.83 -1.72
CA GLU A 64 -19.06 -0.05 -0.95
C GLU A 64 -20.45 -0.14 -1.58
N GLN A 65 -21.48 0.04 -0.76
CA GLN A 65 -22.87 0.07 -1.18
C GLN A 65 -23.35 1.52 -1.09
N ARG A 66 -23.72 2.13 -2.21
CA ARG A 66 -24.07 3.56 -2.28
C ARG A 66 -25.55 3.80 -2.00
N MET A 67 -26.42 3.11 -2.73
CA MET A 67 -27.86 3.32 -2.67
C MET A 67 -28.61 2.03 -3.00
N GLY A 68 -29.47 1.58 -2.09
CA GLY A 68 -30.13 0.28 -2.21
C GLY A 68 -29.08 -0.81 -2.45
N ASN A 69 -29.32 -1.73 -3.39
CA ASN A 69 -28.37 -2.81 -3.71
C ASN A 69 -27.23 -2.39 -4.68
N LYS A 70 -27.08 -1.11 -5.00
CA LYS A 70 -26.03 -0.63 -5.91
C LYS A 70 -24.68 -0.63 -5.19
N LYS A 71 -23.77 -1.46 -5.70
CA LYS A 71 -22.37 -1.54 -5.24
C LYS A 71 -21.47 -0.72 -6.13
N VAL A 72 -20.40 -0.20 -5.56
CA VAL A 72 -19.29 0.45 -6.26
C VAL A 72 -17.97 -0.12 -5.74
N THR A 73 -17.02 -0.27 -6.64
CA THR A 73 -15.66 -0.66 -6.31
C THR A 73 -14.80 0.60 -6.28
N LEU A 74 -14.04 0.79 -5.21
CA LEU A 74 -13.18 1.93 -5.01
C LEU A 74 -11.73 1.45 -4.95
N VAL A 75 -10.84 2.14 -5.65
CA VAL A 75 -9.40 1.82 -5.69
C VAL A 75 -8.62 3.09 -5.36
N HIS A 76 -7.67 3.01 -4.44
CA HIS A 76 -6.84 4.14 -4.04
C HIS A 76 -5.37 3.76 -3.81
N ASN A 77 -4.54 4.79 -3.64
CA ASN A 77 -3.07 4.70 -3.51
C ASN A 77 -2.36 4.20 -4.79
N LEU A 78 -2.97 4.41 -5.97
CA LEU A 78 -2.38 4.02 -7.27
C LEU A 78 -1.12 4.82 -7.59
N GLU A 79 -1.09 6.09 -7.19
CA GLU A 79 0.01 7.03 -7.37
C GLU A 79 1.30 6.60 -6.65
N TYR A 80 1.20 5.74 -5.64
CA TYR A 80 2.38 5.16 -4.95
C TYR A 80 3.10 4.11 -5.79
N TYR A 81 2.39 3.56 -6.78
CA TYR A 81 2.88 2.55 -7.70
C TYR A 81 3.05 3.13 -9.11
N GLY A 82 3.11 4.46 -9.24
CA GLY A 82 3.34 5.12 -10.53
C GLY A 82 2.21 4.90 -11.53
N ILE A 83 1.04 4.45 -11.07
CA ILE A 83 -0.13 4.24 -11.89
C ILE A 83 -0.91 5.55 -11.92
N ASP A 84 -1.13 6.08 -13.13
CA ASP A 84 -2.03 7.20 -13.33
C ASP A 84 -3.50 6.77 -13.10
N PRO A 85 -4.23 7.38 -12.15
CA PRO A 85 -5.62 7.00 -11.87
C PRO A 85 -6.57 7.23 -13.05
N GLY A 86 -6.29 8.21 -13.92
CA GLY A 86 -7.07 8.48 -15.12
C GLY A 86 -6.93 7.37 -16.16
N GLU A 87 -5.69 6.99 -16.49
CA GLU A 87 -5.40 5.88 -17.39
C GLU A 87 -5.97 4.56 -16.84
N PHE A 88 -5.77 4.31 -15.55
CA PHE A 88 -6.31 3.12 -14.88
C PHE A 88 -7.84 3.08 -14.93
N SER A 89 -8.50 4.22 -14.69
CA SER A 89 -9.95 4.37 -14.80
C SER A 89 -10.45 4.02 -16.20
N HIS A 90 -9.85 4.61 -17.24
CA HIS A 90 -10.23 4.36 -18.63
C HIS A 90 -10.02 2.89 -19.03
N LYS A 91 -8.90 2.29 -18.63
CA LYS A 91 -8.61 0.87 -18.88
C LYS A 91 -9.64 -0.05 -18.23
N LEU A 92 -10.04 0.24 -16.98
CA LEU A 92 -11.10 -0.51 -16.31
C LEU A 92 -12.48 -0.27 -16.91
N GLN A 93 -12.77 0.94 -17.40
CA GLN A 93 -14.03 1.23 -18.08
C GLN A 93 -14.24 0.30 -19.28
N LEU A 94 -13.19 0.12 -20.08
CA LEU A 94 -13.18 -0.78 -21.24
C LEU A 94 -13.23 -2.25 -20.82
N LYS A 95 -12.37 -2.67 -19.88
CA LYS A 95 -12.27 -4.08 -19.45
C LYS A 95 -13.51 -4.59 -18.70
N ALA A 96 -14.13 -3.76 -17.89
CA ALA A 96 -15.28 -4.12 -17.07
C ALA A 96 -16.62 -3.74 -17.70
N ALA A 97 -16.61 -3.09 -18.87
CA ALA A 97 -17.79 -2.53 -19.53
C ALA A 97 -18.69 -1.75 -18.56
N SER A 98 -18.08 -0.97 -17.67
CA SER A 98 -18.74 -0.31 -16.55
C SER A 98 -18.30 1.15 -16.44
N SER A 99 -19.20 2.01 -15.96
CA SER A 99 -18.88 3.42 -15.75
C SER A 99 -17.82 3.57 -14.65
N THR A 100 -16.84 4.44 -14.91
CA THR A 100 -15.76 4.76 -13.98
C THR A 100 -15.61 6.27 -13.80
N SER A 101 -15.14 6.71 -12.65
CA SER A 101 -14.82 8.12 -12.38
C SER A 101 -13.63 8.25 -11.45
N VAL A 102 -12.82 9.28 -11.62
CA VAL A 102 -11.74 9.63 -10.69
C VAL A 102 -12.23 10.75 -9.76
N SER A 103 -12.06 10.57 -8.46
CA SER A 103 -12.39 11.58 -7.44
C SER A 103 -11.25 11.73 -6.45
N GLN A 104 -11.20 12.87 -5.75
CA GLN A 104 -10.25 13.06 -4.65
C GLN A 104 -10.68 12.25 -3.42
N LEU A 105 -9.72 11.68 -2.69
CA LEU A 105 -9.97 10.98 -1.43
C LEU A 105 -10.51 11.96 -0.37
N PRO A 106 -11.65 11.65 0.28
CA PRO A 106 -12.18 12.51 1.33
C PRO A 106 -11.29 12.45 2.60
N GLY A 107 -11.12 13.59 3.26
CA GLY A 107 -10.60 13.65 4.64
C GLY A 107 -9.07 13.71 4.82
N LYS A 108 -8.26 13.94 3.77
CA LYS A 108 -6.81 14.19 3.90
C LYS A 108 -6.42 15.55 3.35
N SER A 109 -5.47 16.21 4.03
CA SER A 109 -4.95 17.54 3.65
C SER A 109 -4.20 17.56 2.31
N ASN A 110 -3.75 16.41 1.81
CA ASN A 110 -3.31 16.21 0.44
C ASN A 110 -4.06 14.98 -0.11
N PRO A 111 -5.24 15.17 -0.71
CA PRO A 111 -6.11 14.06 -1.02
C PRO A 111 -5.54 13.31 -2.23
N GLY A 112 -5.01 12.12 -1.98
CA GLY A 112 -4.70 11.16 -3.04
C GLY A 112 -5.93 10.91 -3.92
N GLN A 113 -5.72 10.36 -5.10
CA GLN A 113 -6.83 10.12 -6.03
C GLN A 113 -7.44 8.73 -5.79
N GLN A 114 -8.74 8.64 -6.06
CA GLN A 114 -9.53 7.42 -5.96
C GLN A 114 -10.24 7.17 -7.28
N VAL A 115 -10.14 5.94 -7.77
CA VAL A 115 -10.92 5.46 -8.91
C VAL A 115 -12.16 4.76 -8.40
N LEU A 116 -13.32 5.20 -8.86
CA LEU A 116 -14.61 4.58 -8.60
C LEU A 116 -15.06 3.83 -9.85
N ILE A 117 -15.52 2.60 -9.67
CA ILE A 117 -16.08 1.76 -10.71
C ILE A 117 -17.47 1.29 -10.29
N GLN A 118 -18.46 1.38 -11.18
CA GLN A 118 -19.81 0.90 -10.90
C GLN A 118 -19.83 -0.65 -10.83
N GLY A 119 -20.53 -1.17 -9.82
CA GLY A 119 -20.65 -2.61 -9.57
C GLY A 119 -19.51 -3.20 -8.75
N ASN A 120 -19.56 -4.53 -8.58
CA ASN A 120 -18.49 -5.31 -7.95
C ASN A 120 -17.47 -5.75 -9.01
N GLN A 121 -16.36 -5.03 -9.10
CA GLN A 121 -15.33 -5.20 -10.13
C GLN A 121 -13.97 -5.57 -9.54
N ILE A 122 -13.93 -6.09 -8.30
CA ILE A 122 -12.68 -6.47 -7.62
C ILE A 122 -11.84 -7.42 -8.48
N LEU A 123 -12.48 -8.34 -9.24
CA LEU A 123 -11.77 -9.30 -10.08
C LEU A 123 -11.05 -8.61 -11.25
N HIS A 124 -11.72 -7.67 -11.91
CA HIS A 124 -11.15 -6.90 -13.01
C HIS A 124 -10.02 -5.98 -12.51
N VAL A 125 -10.20 -5.35 -11.36
CA VAL A 125 -9.16 -4.56 -10.68
C VAL A 125 -7.94 -5.43 -10.37
N ALA A 126 -8.14 -6.60 -9.74
CA ALA A 126 -7.06 -7.50 -9.36
C ALA A 126 -6.24 -7.97 -10.58
N ARG A 127 -6.93 -8.41 -11.64
CA ARG A 127 -6.28 -8.82 -12.89
C ARG A 127 -5.54 -7.67 -13.55
N THR A 128 -6.13 -6.48 -13.61
CA THR A 128 -5.47 -5.32 -14.22
C THR A 128 -4.18 -4.98 -13.46
N LEU A 129 -4.22 -4.94 -12.12
CA LEU A 129 -3.04 -4.65 -11.29
C LEU A 129 -1.96 -5.73 -11.37
N GLN A 130 -2.35 -7.01 -11.43
CA GLN A 130 -1.40 -8.14 -11.46
C GLN A 130 -0.86 -8.42 -12.86
N ASP A 131 -1.72 -8.44 -13.87
CA ASP A 131 -1.36 -8.86 -15.23
C ASP A 131 -0.75 -7.70 -16.02
N ASP A 132 -1.35 -6.50 -15.97
CA ASP A 132 -0.87 -5.37 -16.77
C ASP A 132 0.23 -4.59 -16.05
N TYR A 133 0.09 -4.37 -14.74
CA TYR A 133 1.01 -3.56 -13.94
C TYR A 133 2.00 -4.39 -13.12
N GLN A 134 1.92 -5.73 -13.16
CA GLN A 134 2.85 -6.65 -12.49
C GLN A 134 2.98 -6.40 -10.98
N ILE A 135 1.90 -5.94 -10.33
CA ILE A 135 1.89 -5.66 -8.90
C ILE A 135 1.61 -6.95 -8.13
N ALA A 136 2.56 -7.36 -7.29
CA ALA A 136 2.41 -8.54 -6.44
C ALA A 136 1.22 -8.38 -5.47
N ALA A 137 0.46 -9.46 -5.27
CA ALA A 137 -0.74 -9.47 -4.42
C ALA A 137 -0.50 -8.97 -2.97
N LYS A 138 0.72 -9.13 -2.44
CA LYS A 138 1.10 -8.62 -1.11
C LYS A 138 1.02 -7.09 -0.98
N TYR A 139 1.03 -6.37 -2.10
CA TYR A 139 0.92 -4.91 -2.15
C TYR A 139 -0.53 -4.42 -2.36
N ILE A 140 -1.50 -5.34 -2.43
CA ILE A 140 -2.90 -5.04 -2.73
C ILE A 140 -3.76 -5.54 -1.56
N ASN A 141 -4.40 -4.62 -0.86
CA ASN A 141 -5.38 -4.91 0.18
C ASN A 141 -6.80 -5.00 -0.40
N GLY A 142 -7.65 -5.86 0.16
CA GLY A 142 -9.05 -6.03 -0.27
C GLY A 142 -9.31 -7.14 -1.30
N LEU A 143 -8.28 -7.89 -1.72
CA LEU A 143 -8.42 -9.04 -2.62
C LEU A 143 -9.05 -10.27 -1.94
N ASP A 144 -9.05 -10.32 -0.62
CA ASP A 144 -9.70 -11.34 0.21
C ASP A 144 -11.21 -11.47 -0.07
N LYS A 145 -11.86 -10.37 -0.46
CA LYS A 145 -13.28 -10.34 -0.87
C LYS A 145 -13.58 -11.21 -2.10
N LEU A 146 -12.58 -11.53 -2.92
CA LEU A 146 -12.72 -12.47 -4.04
C LEU A 146 -12.93 -13.91 -3.56
N LYS A 147 -12.33 -14.30 -2.43
CA LYS A 147 -12.42 -15.67 -1.89
C LYS A 147 -13.80 -15.96 -1.32
N GLN A 148 -14.43 -14.97 -0.69
CA GLN A 148 -15.79 -15.11 -0.15
C GLN A 148 -16.86 -15.33 -1.24
N SER A 149 -16.66 -14.80 -2.45
CA SER A 149 -17.57 -15.02 -3.57
C SER A 149 -17.56 -16.45 -4.10
N LYS A 150 -16.46 -17.21 -3.93
CA LYS A 150 -16.38 -18.61 -4.37
C LYS A 150 -17.08 -19.56 -3.40
N ASN A 151 -17.09 -19.24 -2.10
CA ASN A 151 -17.69 -20.10 -1.07
C ASN A 151 -19.23 -20.00 -0.97
N LYS A 152 -19.86 -18.99 -1.58
CA LYS A 152 -21.33 -18.84 -1.63
C LYS A 152 -22.02 -19.62 -2.77
N ARG A 153 -21.27 -20.43 -3.53
CA ARG A 153 -21.79 -21.28 -4.63
C ARG A 153 -21.77 -22.78 -4.29
N LYS A 154 -21.84 -23.14 -3.02
CA LYS A 154 -22.07 -24.52 -2.58
C LYS A 154 -23.39 -24.62 -1.84
#